data_AF-A0AAN6E0V2-F1
#
_entry.id   AF-A0AAN6E0V2-F1
#
_cell.length_a   1.000
_cell.length_b   1.000
_cell.length_c   1.000
_cell.angle_alpha   90.00
_cell.angle_beta   90.00
_cell.angle_gamma   90.00
#
_symmetry.space_group_name_H-M   'P 1'
#
loop_
_entity.id
_entity.type
_entity.pdbx_description
1 polymer ?
#
loop_
_entity_poly.entity_id
_entity_poly.type
_entity_poly.pdbx_seq_one_letter_code
_entity_poly.pdbx_strand_id
1 'polypeptide(L)'
;MGLSSWFSSSTISDKADEPAPQAATATGLTMDFDTIVGRVVAMKDELAQAHELCEQANLQFAKYRVEIQELKQSFSAERSSNAVLKEMLSAERKHSAAIRDKANIDKQELKRQKVITTQMQARLNTEAASLNAMTKHAREIEQRYSEAQFDLEYLKCTTDAERALQSPSTDDKDSPLPPLPFVLVLVDGDAYSWSRDIFSTENRARGRDLIEPGGLAATKIKNEVTKYIMNQNGRIPFASKIITRVFCNYGGSEGRMLSKQRAKATAVGLRDFAVQFTERMPLFDFSDAGRGKERADDKIRENFHLFLSTPNCHAVFVAACTDAGFARMLEQYADHPIAYEKIVLVTPGFATLEIEKLQFKQTVWPNVFGVRALSKEEVLRREIILRKKRLAKSFAYKGLLGRTLGGGTSIDSRDLLMAVVPKGSAISVMSKFSQGGGARGSDFAAGPPARLAIMSADDDVD
;
A
#
# COMPACT_ATOMS: atom_id res chain seq x y z
N MET A 1 -31.75 -45.57 24.77
CA MET A 1 -31.28 -45.72 26.16
C MET A 1 -32.55 -45.73 27.01
N GLY A 2 -33.13 -46.82 27.48
CA GLY A 2 -32.57 -48.01 28.13
C GLY A 2 -32.94 -47.95 29.62
N LEU A 3 -33.48 -49.06 30.18
CA LEU A 3 -33.94 -49.35 31.56
C LEU A 3 -35.49 -49.40 31.70
N SER A 4 -36.16 -50.54 31.42
CA SER A 4 -36.42 -51.76 32.26
C SER A 4 -37.44 -51.50 33.38
N SER A 5 -38.73 -51.88 33.25
CA SER A 5 -39.35 -53.21 33.38
C SER A 5 -39.16 -53.88 34.75
N TRP A 6 -40.14 -53.73 35.66
CA TRP A 6 -40.46 -54.68 36.73
C TRP A 6 -41.89 -54.46 37.21
N PHE A 7 -42.84 -55.12 36.56
CA PHE A 7 -44.10 -55.55 37.17
C PHE A 7 -44.48 -56.87 36.52
N SER A 8 -44.07 -57.98 37.13
CA SER A 8 -44.65 -59.28 36.85
C SER A 8 -45.91 -59.42 37.70
N SER A 9 -47.05 -59.47 37.01
CA SER A 9 -48.30 -60.00 37.53
C SER A 9 -48.11 -61.50 37.77
N SER A 10 -48.30 -61.96 39.00
CA SER A 10 -48.48 -63.37 39.32
C SER A 10 -49.93 -63.59 39.74
N THR A 11 -50.62 -64.22 38.80
CA THR A 11 -51.96 -64.80 38.81
C THR A 11 -52.21 -65.66 40.04
N ILE A 12 -53.37 -65.44 40.68
CA ILE A 12 -53.95 -66.30 41.70
C ILE A 12 -54.33 -67.63 41.04
N SER A 13 -53.73 -68.73 41.50
CA SER A 13 -54.08 -70.09 41.13
C SER A 13 -54.85 -70.71 42.29
N ASP A 14 -56.15 -70.88 42.10
CA ASP A 14 -56.98 -71.82 42.86
C ASP A 14 -56.42 -73.25 42.69
N LYS A 15 -56.13 -73.92 43.80
CA LYS A 15 -56.13 -75.39 43.89
C LYS A 15 -56.68 -75.82 45.24
N ALA A 16 -57.74 -76.61 45.14
CA ALA A 16 -58.44 -77.34 46.18
C ALA A 16 -57.61 -78.54 46.72
N ASP A 17 -58.23 -79.21 47.68
CA ASP A 17 -57.88 -80.50 48.32
C ASP A 17 -56.80 -80.39 49.43
N GLU A 18 -56.97 -80.90 50.64
CA GLU A 18 -57.75 -82.04 51.14
C GLU A 18 -57.81 -81.96 52.71
N PRO A 19 -58.41 -82.93 53.45
CA PRO A 19 -59.06 -82.69 54.73
C PRO A 19 -58.20 -83.08 55.95
N ALA A 20 -58.63 -82.54 57.09
CA ALA A 20 -58.46 -83.02 58.46
C ALA A 20 -57.38 -84.08 58.76
N PRO A 21 -56.36 -83.76 59.58
CA PRO A 21 -55.75 -84.72 60.47
C PRO A 21 -56.59 -84.80 61.76
N GLN A 22 -57.37 -85.87 61.81
CA GLN A 22 -57.56 -86.78 62.94
C GLN A 22 -57.40 -86.23 64.37
N ALA A 23 -58.48 -86.42 65.12
CA ALA A 23 -58.54 -86.37 66.57
C ALA A 23 -57.42 -87.19 67.22
N ALA A 24 -56.37 -86.51 67.67
CA ALA A 24 -55.49 -87.02 68.70
C ALA A 24 -56.18 -86.81 70.05
N THR A 25 -56.88 -87.86 70.47
CA THR A 25 -56.92 -88.35 71.86
C THR A 25 -56.82 -87.28 72.96
N ALA A 26 -57.99 -86.97 73.54
CA ALA A 26 -58.09 -86.56 74.93
C ALA A 26 -57.29 -87.54 75.80
N THR A 27 -56.15 -87.09 76.32
CA THR A 27 -55.43 -87.75 77.40
C THR A 27 -55.09 -86.67 78.42
N GLY A 28 -55.63 -86.87 79.63
CA GLY A 28 -55.06 -86.34 80.86
C GLY A 28 -55.00 -84.82 80.98
N LEU A 29 -56.10 -84.24 81.45
CA LEU A 29 -56.02 -83.12 82.40
C LEU A 29 -55.31 -83.60 83.68
N THR A 30 -53.99 -83.69 83.59
CA THR A 30 -53.07 -83.22 84.61
C THR A 30 -51.99 -82.49 83.83
N MET A 31 -52.38 -81.38 83.20
CA MET A 31 -51.39 -80.42 82.74
C MET A 31 -50.63 -79.98 83.98
N ASP A 32 -49.40 -80.46 84.10
CA ASP A 32 -48.47 -79.98 85.10
C ASP A 32 -48.41 -78.46 84.99
N PHE A 33 -48.45 -77.77 86.12
CA PHE A 33 -48.57 -76.32 86.18
C PHE A 33 -47.47 -75.65 85.33
N ASP A 34 -46.31 -76.28 85.27
CA ASP A 34 -45.15 -75.89 84.47
C ASP A 34 -45.41 -75.88 82.94
N THR A 35 -46.28 -76.76 82.42
CA THR A 35 -46.60 -76.82 80.98
C THR A 35 -47.56 -75.70 80.55
N ILE A 36 -48.54 -75.37 81.41
CA ILE A 36 -49.44 -74.22 81.20
C ILE A 36 -48.64 -72.93 81.31
N VAL A 37 -47.78 -72.82 82.32
CA VAL A 37 -46.88 -71.68 82.49
C VAL A 37 -45.99 -71.52 81.26
N GLY A 38 -45.39 -72.60 80.74
CA GLY A 38 -44.59 -72.57 79.50
C GLY A 38 -45.37 -72.07 78.28
N ARG A 39 -46.63 -72.50 78.10
CA ARG A 39 -47.48 -72.00 77.01
C ARG A 39 -47.89 -70.54 77.17
N VAL A 40 -48.18 -70.11 78.39
CA VAL A 40 -48.51 -68.71 78.68
C VAL A 40 -47.30 -67.80 78.45
N VAL A 41 -46.09 -68.27 78.77
CA VAL A 41 -44.84 -67.56 78.45
C VAL A 41 -44.64 -67.49 76.94
N ALA A 42 -44.79 -68.59 76.20
CA ALA A 42 -44.68 -68.59 74.74
C ALA A 42 -45.70 -67.65 74.06
N MET A 43 -46.96 -67.66 74.50
CA MET A 43 -47.98 -66.72 73.98
C MET A 43 -47.67 -65.26 74.32
N LYS A 44 -47.04 -64.99 75.48
CA LYS A 44 -46.57 -63.65 75.84
C LYS A 44 -45.43 -63.19 74.94
N ASP A 45 -44.49 -64.10 74.63
CA ASP A 45 -43.36 -63.82 73.74
C ASP A 45 -43.85 -63.60 72.29
N GLU A 46 -44.81 -64.41 71.80
CA GLU A 46 -45.45 -64.22 70.49
C GLU A 46 -46.23 -62.90 70.41
N LEU A 47 -46.97 -62.55 71.47
CA LEU A 47 -47.68 -61.28 71.56
C LEU A 47 -46.69 -60.10 71.55
N ALA A 48 -45.58 -60.20 72.30
CA ALA A 48 -44.53 -59.19 72.30
C ALA A 48 -43.88 -59.04 70.91
N GLN A 49 -43.62 -60.15 70.22
CA GLN A 49 -43.08 -60.16 68.86
C GLN A 49 -44.05 -59.52 67.85
N ALA A 50 -45.35 -59.81 67.95
CA ALA A 50 -46.37 -59.20 67.10
C ALA A 50 -46.50 -57.69 67.36
N HIS A 51 -46.43 -57.26 68.61
CA HIS A 51 -46.41 -55.84 68.98
C HIS A 51 -45.19 -55.12 68.39
N GLU A 52 -43.99 -55.70 68.50
CA GLU A 52 -42.77 -55.16 67.90
C GLU A 52 -42.89 -55.02 66.37
N LEU A 53 -43.43 -56.03 65.68
CA LEU A 53 -43.67 -55.95 64.23
C LEU A 53 -44.69 -54.88 63.86
N CYS A 54 -45.75 -54.71 64.66
CA CYS A 54 -46.73 -53.64 64.48
C CYS A 54 -46.10 -52.25 64.69
N GLU A 55 -45.24 -52.09 65.69
CA GLU A 55 -44.51 -50.84 65.91
C GLU A 55 -43.56 -50.54 64.75
N GLN A 56 -42.81 -51.53 64.26
CA GLN A 56 -41.95 -51.39 63.08
C GLN A 56 -42.75 -51.02 61.83
N ALA A 57 -43.90 -51.65 61.59
CA ALA A 57 -44.79 -51.31 60.48
C ALA A 57 -45.33 -49.87 60.60
N ASN A 58 -45.71 -49.44 61.81
CA ASN A 58 -46.17 -48.08 62.07
C ASN A 58 -45.06 -47.04 61.82
N LEU A 59 -43.81 -47.34 62.19
CA LEU A 59 -42.65 -46.51 61.88
C LEU A 59 -42.41 -46.41 60.37
N GLN A 60 -42.54 -47.52 59.63
CA GLN A 60 -42.44 -47.51 58.16
C GLN A 60 -43.56 -46.69 57.52
N PHE A 61 -44.81 -46.83 57.98
CA PHE A 61 -45.92 -46.00 57.48
C PHE A 61 -45.73 -44.52 57.79
N ALA A 62 -45.18 -44.17 58.95
CA ALA A 62 -44.83 -42.80 59.29
C ALA A 62 -43.75 -42.25 58.34
N LYS A 63 -42.72 -43.05 58.05
CA LYS A 63 -41.68 -42.71 57.07
C LYS A 63 -42.27 -42.46 55.67
N TYR A 64 -43.09 -43.39 55.17
CA TYR A 64 -43.74 -43.21 53.86
C TYR A 64 -44.67 -42.01 53.79
N ARG A 65 -45.36 -41.66 54.89
CA ARG A 65 -46.18 -40.43 54.93
C ARG A 65 -45.35 -39.17 54.75
N VAL A 66 -44.18 -39.11 55.39
CA VAL A 66 -43.23 -37.99 55.23
C VAL A 66 -42.71 -37.94 53.79
N GLU A 67 -42.25 -39.07 53.24
CA GLU A 67 -41.74 -39.13 51.86
C GLU A 67 -42.81 -38.71 50.83
N ILE A 68 -44.05 -39.15 50.98
CA ILE A 68 -45.17 -38.74 50.11
C ILE A 68 -45.42 -37.23 50.21
N GLN A 69 -45.33 -36.66 51.42
CA GLN A 69 -45.52 -35.23 51.62
C GLN A 69 -44.39 -34.41 50.98
N GLU A 70 -43.15 -34.84 51.12
CA GLU A 70 -41.98 -34.23 50.47
C GLU A 70 -42.09 -34.30 48.94
N LEU A 71 -42.47 -35.47 48.39
CA LEU A 71 -42.70 -35.64 46.95
C LEU A 71 -43.81 -34.74 46.43
N LYS A 72 -44.91 -34.58 47.17
CA LYS A 72 -45.99 -33.65 46.79
C LYS A 72 -45.52 -32.20 46.78
N GLN A 73 -44.73 -31.79 47.78
CA GLN A 73 -44.15 -30.45 47.81
C GLN A 73 -43.20 -30.24 46.62
N SER A 74 -42.29 -31.17 46.36
CA SER A 74 -41.39 -31.14 45.21
C SER A 74 -42.14 -31.06 43.88
N PHE A 75 -43.18 -31.87 43.70
CA PHE A 75 -43.99 -31.86 42.47
C PHE A 75 -44.72 -30.52 42.29
N SER A 76 -45.25 -29.92 43.37
CA SER A 76 -45.90 -28.61 43.30
C SER A 76 -44.92 -27.49 42.94
N ALA A 77 -43.70 -27.53 43.47
CA ALA A 77 -42.63 -26.60 43.16
C ALA A 77 -42.15 -26.75 41.70
N GLU A 78 -42.01 -27.99 41.21
CA GLU A 78 -41.63 -28.23 39.82
C GLU A 78 -42.72 -27.76 38.86
N ARG A 79 -44.00 -27.93 39.22
CA ARG A 79 -45.13 -27.46 38.42
C ARG A 79 -45.19 -25.94 38.32
N SER A 80 -44.91 -25.21 39.40
CA SER A 80 -44.84 -23.74 39.37
C SER A 80 -43.63 -23.26 38.56
N SER A 81 -42.46 -23.89 38.74
CA SER A 81 -41.27 -23.65 37.93
C SER A 81 -41.55 -23.84 36.42
N ASN A 82 -42.22 -24.94 36.05
CA ASN A 82 -42.57 -25.23 34.66
C ASN A 82 -43.54 -24.20 34.07
N ALA A 83 -44.46 -23.65 34.87
CA ALA A 83 -45.36 -22.59 34.43
C ALA A 83 -44.59 -21.29 34.08
N VAL A 84 -43.63 -20.90 34.93
CA VAL A 84 -42.76 -19.73 34.68
C VAL A 84 -41.91 -19.94 33.42
N LEU A 85 -41.32 -21.12 33.25
CA LEU A 85 -40.52 -21.44 32.05
C LEU A 85 -41.34 -21.38 30.76
N LYS A 86 -42.61 -21.81 30.79
CA LYS A 86 -43.51 -21.70 29.62
C LYS A 86 -43.82 -20.25 29.27
N GLU A 87 -44.03 -19.40 30.27
CA GLU A 87 -44.25 -17.98 30.06
C GLU A 87 -43.01 -17.30 29.46
N MET A 88 -41.83 -17.56 30.03
CA MET A 88 -40.55 -17.09 29.50
C MET A 88 -40.32 -17.54 28.06
N LEU A 89 -40.57 -18.81 27.75
CA LEU A 89 -40.45 -19.35 26.39
C LEU A 89 -41.39 -18.60 25.42
N SER A 90 -42.61 -18.27 25.85
CA SER A 90 -43.56 -17.53 25.02
C SER A 90 -43.11 -16.08 24.77
N ALA A 91 -42.54 -15.42 25.78
CA ALA A 91 -41.99 -14.07 25.67
C ALA A 91 -40.77 -14.05 24.73
N GLU A 92 -39.88 -15.03 24.89
CA GLU A 92 -38.67 -15.15 24.06
C GLU A 92 -39.02 -15.42 22.59
N ARG A 93 -40.04 -16.25 22.32
CA ARG A 93 -40.56 -16.48 20.96
C ARG A 93 -41.10 -15.21 20.32
N LYS A 94 -41.83 -14.38 21.09
CA LYS A 94 -42.33 -13.07 20.61
C LYS A 94 -41.18 -12.11 20.33
N HIS A 95 -40.20 -12.04 21.23
CA HIS A 95 -39.01 -11.21 21.04
C HIS A 95 -38.22 -11.63 19.79
N SER A 96 -38.00 -12.93 19.62
CA SER A 96 -37.35 -13.51 18.43
C SER A 96 -38.13 -13.27 17.13
N ALA A 97 -39.46 -13.20 17.18
CA ALA A 97 -40.27 -12.82 16.01
C ALA A 97 -40.06 -11.33 15.66
N ALA A 98 -40.14 -10.44 16.65
CA ALA A 98 -39.94 -9.00 16.44
C ALA A 98 -38.55 -8.66 15.90
N ILE A 99 -37.50 -9.33 16.38
CA ILE A 99 -36.14 -9.17 15.85
C ILE A 99 -36.06 -9.63 14.38
N ARG A 100 -36.69 -10.76 14.03
CA ARG A 100 -36.71 -11.24 12.64
C ARG A 100 -37.43 -10.27 11.70
N ASP A 101 -38.54 -9.70 12.13
CA ASP A 101 -39.27 -8.71 11.34
C ASP A 101 -38.46 -7.44 11.12
N LYS A 102 -37.78 -6.95 12.17
CA LYS A 102 -36.86 -5.81 12.05
C LYS A 102 -35.71 -6.11 11.09
N ALA A 103 -35.08 -7.28 11.21
CA ALA A 103 -34.01 -7.69 10.31
C ALA A 103 -34.47 -7.77 8.84
N ASN A 104 -35.72 -8.18 8.59
CA ASN A 104 -36.29 -8.21 7.24
C ASN A 104 -36.50 -6.80 6.67
N ILE A 105 -36.97 -5.85 7.50
CA ILE A 105 -37.11 -4.43 7.11
C ILE A 105 -35.74 -3.84 6.77
N ASP A 106 -34.75 -4.01 7.65
CA ASP A 106 -33.40 -3.50 7.45
C ASP A 106 -32.75 -4.10 6.19
N LYS A 107 -33.00 -5.39 5.91
CA LYS A 107 -32.56 -6.05 4.68
C LYS A 107 -33.16 -5.44 3.42
N GLN A 108 -34.42 -5.02 3.45
CA GLN A 108 -35.06 -4.34 2.32
C GLN A 108 -34.50 -2.93 2.13
N GLU A 109 -34.29 -2.20 3.21
CA GLU A 109 -33.69 -0.86 3.15
C GLU A 109 -32.26 -0.89 2.63
N LEU A 110 -31.45 -1.84 3.10
CA LEU A 110 -30.09 -2.05 2.58
C LEU A 110 -30.09 -2.35 1.08
N LYS A 111 -31.08 -3.10 0.57
CA LYS A 111 -31.22 -3.35 -0.88
C LYS A 111 -31.53 -2.05 -1.64
N ARG A 112 -32.42 -1.20 -1.12
CA ARG A 112 -32.72 0.10 -1.73
C ARG A 112 -31.50 1.01 -1.76
N GLN A 113 -30.78 1.11 -0.65
CA GLN A 113 -29.56 1.90 -0.56
C GLN A 113 -28.50 1.41 -1.54
N LYS A 114 -28.29 0.09 -1.66
CA LYS A 114 -27.34 -0.48 -2.65
C LYS A 114 -27.67 -0.07 -4.09
N VAL A 115 -28.95 -0.05 -4.46
CA VAL A 115 -29.37 0.38 -5.81
C VAL A 115 -29.04 1.85 -6.03
N ILE A 116 -29.37 2.72 -5.06
CA ILE A 116 -29.07 4.17 -5.14
C ILE A 116 -27.56 4.40 -5.22
N THR A 117 -26.76 3.75 -4.37
CA THR A 117 -25.29 3.86 -4.39
C THR A 117 -24.73 3.41 -5.75
N THR A 118 -25.23 2.31 -6.30
CA THR A 118 -24.79 1.83 -7.62
C THR A 118 -25.14 2.82 -8.74
N GLN A 119 -26.35 3.41 -8.68
CA GLN A 119 -26.77 4.43 -9.64
C GLN A 119 -25.93 5.71 -9.53
N MET A 120 -25.64 6.17 -8.32
CA MET A 120 -24.76 7.32 -8.08
C MET A 120 -23.34 7.05 -8.57
N GLN A 121 -22.80 5.86 -8.31
CA GLN A 121 -21.48 5.48 -8.81
C GLN A 121 -21.42 5.47 -10.34
N ALA A 122 -22.47 4.97 -11.01
CA ALA A 122 -22.55 5.02 -12.47
C ALA A 122 -22.55 6.47 -13.00
N ARG A 123 -23.32 7.38 -12.36
CA ARG A 123 -23.31 8.81 -12.71
C ARG A 123 -21.94 9.45 -12.52
N LEU A 124 -21.29 9.19 -11.39
CA LEU A 124 -19.96 9.71 -11.10
C LEU A 124 -18.93 9.21 -12.13
N ASN A 125 -19.01 7.93 -12.53
CA ASN A 125 -18.16 7.39 -13.58
C ASN A 125 -18.41 8.08 -14.94
N THR A 126 -19.67 8.36 -15.30
CA THR A 126 -20.00 9.07 -16.55
C THR A 126 -19.51 10.52 -16.54
N GLU A 127 -19.65 11.23 -15.42
CA GLU A 127 -19.16 12.60 -15.28
C GLU A 127 -17.64 12.64 -15.31
N ALA A 128 -16.96 11.71 -14.64
CA ALA A 128 -15.50 11.59 -14.68
C ALA A 128 -14.98 11.31 -16.10
N ALA A 129 -15.64 10.43 -16.86
CA ALA A 129 -15.29 10.15 -18.25
C ALA A 129 -15.46 11.40 -19.14
N SER A 130 -16.57 12.13 -18.98
CA SER A 130 -16.82 13.39 -19.68
C SER A 130 -15.77 14.45 -19.36
N LEU A 131 -15.43 14.62 -18.08
CA LEU A 131 -14.42 15.58 -17.62
C LEU A 131 -13.02 15.24 -18.17
N ASN A 132 -12.65 13.96 -18.19
CA ASN A 132 -11.40 13.51 -18.81
C ASN A 132 -11.37 13.80 -20.31
N ALA A 133 -12.48 13.59 -21.03
CA ALA A 133 -12.58 13.90 -22.46
C ALA A 133 -12.43 15.41 -22.72
N MET A 134 -13.12 16.27 -21.95
CA MET A 134 -12.98 17.72 -22.05
C MET A 134 -11.55 18.19 -21.74
N THR A 135 -10.92 17.62 -20.71
CA THR A 135 -9.54 17.95 -20.33
C THR A 135 -8.55 17.55 -21.43
N LYS A 136 -8.77 16.39 -22.08
CA LYS A 136 -7.97 15.97 -23.22
C LYS A 136 -8.09 16.96 -24.39
N HIS A 137 -9.33 17.33 -24.74
CA HIS A 137 -9.58 18.29 -25.81
C HIS A 137 -8.99 19.68 -25.52
N ALA A 138 -9.07 20.15 -24.27
CA ALA A 138 -8.46 21.40 -23.85
C ALA A 138 -6.93 21.38 -24.05
N ARG A 139 -6.25 20.31 -23.64
CA ARG A 139 -4.80 20.14 -23.86
C ARG A 139 -4.43 20.11 -25.34
N GLU A 140 -5.24 19.47 -26.17
CA GLU A 140 -5.02 19.43 -27.63
C GLU A 140 -5.17 20.82 -28.27
N ILE A 141 -6.11 21.64 -27.79
CA ILE A 141 -6.27 23.03 -28.24
C ILE A 141 -5.09 23.88 -27.76
N GLU A 142 -4.71 23.78 -26.48
CA GLU A 142 -3.55 24.51 -25.93
C GLU A 142 -2.27 24.19 -26.70
N GLN A 143 -2.06 22.92 -27.04
CA GLN A 143 -0.93 22.51 -27.86
C GLN A 143 -0.98 23.16 -29.25
N ARG A 144 -2.11 23.07 -29.95
CA ARG A 144 -2.27 23.68 -31.29
C ARG A 144 -2.10 25.20 -31.25
N TYR A 145 -2.58 25.85 -30.20
CA TYR A 145 -2.41 27.29 -29.99
C TYR A 145 -0.94 27.65 -29.80
N SER A 146 -0.21 26.89 -28.97
CA SER A 146 1.23 27.11 -28.77
C SER A 146 2.05 26.86 -30.04
N GLU A 147 1.69 25.83 -30.83
CA GLU A 147 2.33 25.56 -32.13
C GLU A 147 2.07 26.71 -33.11
N ALA A 148 0.82 27.15 -33.26
CA ALA A 148 0.45 28.25 -34.15
C ALA A 148 1.05 29.60 -33.75
N GLN A 149 1.13 29.90 -32.44
CA GLN A 149 1.82 31.09 -31.97
C GLN A 149 3.31 31.06 -32.31
N PHE A 150 3.95 29.91 -32.19
CA PHE A 150 5.37 29.77 -32.53
C PHE A 150 5.59 29.97 -34.03
N ASP A 151 4.75 29.36 -34.86
CA ASP A 151 4.84 29.48 -36.31
C ASP A 151 4.59 30.93 -36.78
N LEU A 152 3.66 31.66 -36.15
CA LEU A 152 3.43 33.08 -36.45
C LEU A 152 4.65 33.95 -36.08
N GLU A 153 5.20 33.78 -34.89
CA GLU A 153 6.39 34.55 -34.48
C GLU A 153 7.63 34.18 -35.30
N TYR A 154 7.78 32.90 -35.63
CA TYR A 154 8.80 32.42 -36.55
C TYR A 154 8.68 33.12 -37.92
N LEU A 155 7.47 33.13 -38.50
CA LEU A 155 7.24 33.72 -39.82
C LEU A 155 7.50 35.22 -39.82
N LYS A 156 7.06 35.95 -38.78
CA LYS A 156 7.40 37.38 -38.61
C LYS A 156 8.90 37.60 -38.63
N CYS A 157 9.64 36.84 -37.82
CA CYS A 157 11.10 36.93 -37.75
C CYS A 157 11.76 36.68 -39.12
N THR A 158 11.30 35.67 -39.87
CA THR A 158 11.85 35.39 -41.21
C THR A 158 11.50 36.49 -42.22
N THR A 159 10.27 37.00 -42.22
CA THR A 159 9.86 38.07 -43.14
C THR A 159 10.55 39.40 -42.84
N ASP A 160 10.81 39.70 -41.57
CA ASP A 160 11.55 40.90 -41.18
C ASP A 160 13.03 40.78 -41.55
N ALA A 161 13.62 39.59 -41.40
CA ALA A 161 14.97 39.32 -41.90
C ALA A 161 15.07 39.44 -43.42
N GLU A 162 14.10 38.89 -44.17
CA GLU A 162 14.02 39.04 -45.63
C GLU A 162 13.86 40.52 -46.05
N ARG A 163 13.01 41.29 -45.35
CA ARG A 163 12.83 42.73 -45.61
C ARG A 163 14.11 43.52 -45.32
N ALA A 164 14.86 43.15 -44.28
CA ALA A 164 16.16 43.75 -43.98
C ALA A 164 17.20 43.44 -45.07
N LEU A 165 17.20 42.21 -45.62
CA LEU A 165 18.05 41.82 -46.74
C LEU A 165 17.68 42.52 -48.07
N GLN A 166 16.43 42.96 -48.23
CA GLN A 166 15.96 43.72 -49.39
C GLN A 166 16.26 45.23 -49.33
N SER A 167 16.91 45.71 -48.26
CA SER A 167 17.43 47.08 -48.22
C SER A 167 18.60 47.23 -49.22
N PRO A 168 18.78 48.39 -49.89
CA PRO A 168 19.73 48.55 -50.98
C PRO A 168 21.16 48.69 -50.43
N SER A 169 21.77 47.57 -50.05
CA SER A 169 23.19 47.47 -49.73
C SER A 169 23.76 46.25 -50.45
N THR A 170 24.53 46.54 -51.51
CA THR A 170 25.51 45.69 -52.22
C THR A 170 25.36 44.18 -52.03
N ASP A 171 24.84 43.53 -53.07
CA ASP A 171 24.77 42.08 -53.29
C ASP A 171 26.20 41.51 -53.45
N ASP A 172 26.93 41.42 -52.34
CA ASP A 172 28.26 40.82 -52.27
C ASP A 172 28.08 39.29 -52.15
N LYS A 173 28.14 38.60 -53.29
CA LYS A 173 27.94 37.14 -53.40
C LYS A 173 28.99 36.32 -52.61
N ASP A 174 30.07 36.97 -52.19
CA ASP A 174 31.12 36.39 -51.36
C ASP A 174 30.89 36.61 -49.85
N SER A 175 29.78 37.27 -49.47
CA SER A 175 29.43 37.42 -48.05
C SER A 175 29.03 36.08 -47.41
N PRO A 176 29.54 35.75 -46.21
CA PRO A 176 29.13 34.55 -45.50
C PRO A 176 27.62 34.56 -45.26
N LEU A 177 26.98 33.40 -45.45
CA LEU A 177 25.56 33.25 -45.16
C LEU A 177 25.25 33.72 -43.72
N PRO A 178 24.12 34.42 -43.52
CA PRO A 178 23.79 34.94 -42.21
C PRO A 178 23.66 33.80 -41.20
N PRO A 179 24.27 33.94 -40.00
CA PRO A 179 24.25 32.89 -39.00
C PRO A 179 22.82 32.60 -38.52
N LEU A 180 22.40 31.35 -38.60
CA LEU A 180 21.07 30.93 -38.13
C LEU A 180 21.09 30.67 -36.61
N PRO A 181 20.19 31.28 -35.82
CA PRO A 181 20.09 31.01 -34.39
C PRO A 181 19.57 29.59 -34.15
N PHE A 182 20.03 28.94 -33.08
CA PHE A 182 19.52 27.64 -32.68
C PHE A 182 19.64 27.40 -31.17
N VAL A 183 18.92 26.38 -30.70
CA VAL A 183 19.05 25.80 -29.36
C VAL A 183 19.37 24.31 -29.48
N LEU A 184 20.11 23.80 -28.49
CA LEU A 184 20.55 22.41 -28.46
C LEU A 184 19.92 21.68 -27.27
N VAL A 185 19.47 20.44 -27.50
CA VAL A 185 19.05 19.51 -26.45
C VAL A 185 19.97 18.30 -26.48
N LEU A 186 20.66 18.04 -25.38
CA LEU A 186 21.50 16.86 -25.18
C LEU A 186 20.87 15.96 -24.13
N VAL A 187 20.63 14.70 -24.48
CA VAL A 187 19.97 13.73 -23.60
C VAL A 187 20.85 12.51 -23.42
N ASP A 188 21.11 12.19 -22.15
CA ASP A 188 21.61 10.88 -21.75
C ASP A 188 20.42 9.89 -21.71
N GLY A 189 20.29 9.12 -22.80
CA GLY A 189 19.24 8.12 -22.96
C GLY A 189 19.40 6.91 -22.04
N ASP A 190 20.57 6.70 -21.43
CA ASP A 190 20.79 5.63 -20.45
C ASP A 190 20.31 6.00 -19.05
N ALA A 191 20.39 7.28 -18.70
CA ALA A 191 20.05 7.77 -17.37
C ALA A 191 18.59 8.22 -17.21
N TYR A 192 17.89 8.48 -18.32
CA TYR A 192 16.51 8.98 -18.35
C TYR A 192 15.55 7.92 -18.87
N SER A 193 14.46 7.70 -18.12
CA SER A 193 13.32 6.93 -18.62
C SER A 193 12.34 7.82 -19.34
N TRP A 194 11.81 7.38 -20.48
CA TRP A 194 10.70 8.04 -21.16
C TRP A 194 9.41 7.99 -20.34
N SER A 195 8.56 9.02 -20.47
CA SER A 195 7.27 9.10 -19.79
C SER A 195 6.35 7.96 -20.23
N ARG A 196 5.58 7.39 -19.28
CA ARG A 196 4.64 6.29 -19.58
C ARG A 196 3.58 6.71 -20.59
N ASP A 197 3.24 7.99 -20.60
CA ASP A 197 2.24 8.57 -21.49
C ASP A 197 2.62 8.49 -22.97
N ILE A 198 3.92 8.40 -23.28
CA ILE A 198 4.43 8.25 -24.66
C ILE A 198 4.04 6.88 -25.24
N PHE A 199 3.90 5.87 -24.39
CA PHE A 199 3.56 4.50 -24.79
C PHE A 199 2.07 4.20 -24.66
N SER A 200 1.26 5.13 -24.14
CA SER A 200 -0.18 4.93 -24.02
C SER A 200 -0.86 5.09 -25.38
N THR A 201 -1.60 4.08 -25.84
CA THR A 201 -2.35 4.12 -27.11
C THR A 201 -3.31 5.31 -27.17
N GLU A 202 -3.95 5.66 -26.06
CA GLU A 202 -4.89 6.78 -25.98
C GLU A 202 -4.25 8.15 -26.28
N ASN A 203 -2.97 8.31 -25.92
CA ASN A 203 -2.20 9.53 -26.12
C ASN A 203 -1.50 9.58 -27.49
N ARG A 204 -1.45 8.44 -28.18
CA ARG A 204 -0.85 8.30 -29.52
C ARG A 204 -1.85 8.55 -30.65
N ALA A 205 -3.16 8.44 -30.36
CA ALA A 205 -4.21 8.68 -31.35
C ALA A 205 -4.36 10.19 -31.63
N ARG A 206 -4.02 10.63 -32.84
CA ARG A 206 -4.28 11.99 -33.33
C ARG A 206 -5.20 11.90 -34.55
N GLY A 207 -6.50 11.94 -34.32
CA GLY A 207 -7.49 11.69 -35.38
C GLY A 207 -7.52 10.21 -35.77
N ARG A 208 -7.37 9.91 -37.08
CA ARG A 208 -7.30 8.53 -37.59
C ARG A 208 -5.88 7.94 -37.60
N ASP A 209 -4.87 8.76 -37.35
CA ASP A 209 -3.47 8.36 -37.42
C ASP A 209 -2.90 8.13 -36.01
N LEU A 210 -2.10 7.07 -35.86
CA LEU A 210 -1.40 6.75 -34.62
C LEU A 210 0.03 7.28 -34.72
N ILE A 211 0.42 8.18 -33.83
CA ILE A 211 1.81 8.62 -33.73
C ILE A 211 2.57 7.53 -32.97
N GLU A 212 3.64 7.04 -33.59
CA GLU A 212 4.51 6.05 -32.96
C GLU A 212 5.29 6.64 -31.76
N PRO A 213 5.63 5.85 -30.72
CA PRO A 213 6.16 6.37 -29.46
C PRO A 213 7.43 7.22 -29.61
N GLY A 214 8.36 6.82 -30.47
CA GLY A 214 9.59 7.60 -30.71
C GLY A 214 9.28 8.97 -31.31
N GLY A 215 8.37 9.02 -32.30
CA GLY A 215 7.93 10.27 -32.92
C GLY A 215 7.12 11.15 -31.96
N LEU A 216 6.35 10.55 -31.05
CA LEU A 216 5.66 11.28 -29.99
C LEU A 216 6.65 11.91 -29.01
N ALA A 217 7.71 11.18 -28.63
CA ALA A 217 8.77 11.70 -27.76
C ALA A 217 9.48 12.91 -28.38
N ALA A 218 9.88 12.82 -29.66
CA ALA A 218 10.46 13.94 -30.40
C ALA A 218 9.53 15.16 -30.44
N THR A 219 8.24 14.93 -30.73
CA THR A 219 7.22 15.99 -30.73
C THR A 219 7.10 16.67 -29.36
N LYS A 220 7.09 15.88 -28.27
CA LYS A 220 7.01 16.45 -26.92
C LYS A 220 8.26 17.25 -26.53
N ILE A 221 9.46 16.81 -26.90
CA ILE A 221 10.69 17.61 -26.68
C ILE A 221 10.59 18.94 -27.43
N LYS A 222 10.23 18.93 -28.72
CA LYS A 222 10.03 20.16 -29.50
C LYS A 222 9.08 21.11 -28.77
N ASN A 223 7.93 20.61 -28.33
CA ASN A 223 6.92 21.44 -27.66
C ASN A 223 7.45 22.07 -26.36
N GLU A 224 8.17 21.32 -25.53
CA GLU A 224 8.73 21.84 -24.28
C GLU A 224 9.82 22.90 -24.55
N VAL A 225 10.66 22.69 -25.57
CA VAL A 225 11.67 23.67 -25.99
C VAL A 225 11.03 24.92 -26.58
N THR A 226 10.02 24.77 -27.45
CA THR A 226 9.24 25.88 -28.02
C THR A 226 8.60 26.72 -26.92
N LYS A 227 7.94 26.10 -25.93
CA LYS A 227 7.41 26.81 -24.76
C LYS A 227 8.49 27.57 -24.02
N TYR A 228 9.67 26.97 -23.83
CA TYR A 228 10.79 27.65 -23.19
C TYR A 228 11.22 28.90 -23.97
N ILE A 229 11.40 28.80 -25.29
CA ILE A 229 11.78 29.91 -26.18
C ILE A 229 10.76 31.05 -26.06
N MET A 230 9.47 30.74 -26.11
CA MET A 230 8.39 31.72 -25.95
C MET A 230 8.45 32.48 -24.63
N ASN A 231 8.82 31.78 -23.56
CA ASN A 231 8.93 32.34 -22.22
C ASN A 231 10.23 33.12 -21.97
N GLN A 232 11.11 33.27 -22.98
CA GLN A 232 12.36 34.02 -22.84
C GLN A 232 12.24 35.53 -23.17
N ASN A 233 11.04 36.06 -23.40
CA ASN A 233 10.80 37.48 -23.70
C ASN A 233 11.70 38.02 -24.82
N GLY A 234 11.92 37.24 -25.89
CA GLY A 234 12.74 37.63 -27.04
C GLY A 234 14.26 37.46 -26.87
N ARG A 235 14.76 37.02 -25.70
CA ARG A 235 16.20 36.72 -25.52
C ARG A 235 16.67 35.57 -26.42
N ILE A 236 15.79 34.61 -26.70
CA ILE A 236 16.03 33.57 -27.70
C ILE A 236 15.16 33.91 -28.92
N PRO A 237 15.73 34.07 -30.13
CA PRO A 237 14.96 34.33 -31.33
C PRO A 237 13.94 33.23 -31.60
N PHE A 238 12.70 33.57 -31.96
CA PHE A 238 11.67 32.59 -32.34
C PHE A 238 12.06 31.80 -33.60
N ALA A 239 12.88 32.39 -34.48
CA ALA A 239 13.47 31.74 -35.64
C ALA A 239 14.47 30.62 -35.30
N SER A 240 14.80 30.42 -34.02
CA SER A 240 15.81 29.44 -33.58
C SER A 240 15.44 28.02 -33.99
N LYS A 241 16.37 27.34 -34.68
CA LYS A 241 16.23 25.90 -34.94
C LYS A 241 16.42 25.11 -33.65
N ILE A 242 15.73 23.99 -33.52
CA ILE A 242 15.85 23.08 -32.37
C ILE A 242 16.64 21.85 -32.83
N ILE A 243 17.82 21.66 -32.27
CA ILE A 243 18.66 20.48 -32.48
C ILE A 243 18.51 19.60 -31.25
N THR A 244 18.19 18.32 -31.43
CA THR A 244 18.08 17.36 -30.33
C THR A 244 18.96 16.15 -30.60
N ARG A 245 19.82 15.80 -29.66
CA ARG A 245 20.68 14.62 -29.73
C ARG A 245 20.50 13.77 -28.49
N VAL A 246 19.97 12.57 -28.69
CA VAL A 246 19.86 11.54 -27.65
C VAL A 246 20.97 10.53 -27.87
N PHE A 247 21.81 10.33 -26.85
CA PHE A 247 22.87 9.33 -26.87
C PHE A 247 22.53 8.19 -25.92
N CYS A 248 22.57 6.97 -26.40
CA CYS A 248 22.24 5.79 -25.61
C CYS A 248 23.07 4.60 -26.09
N ASN A 249 23.62 3.80 -25.18
CA ASN A 249 24.35 2.58 -25.57
C ASN A 249 23.36 1.44 -25.84
N TYR A 250 23.13 1.10 -27.11
CA TYR A 250 22.08 0.13 -27.49
C TYR A 250 22.32 -1.25 -26.86
N GLY A 251 23.59 -1.70 -26.79
CA GLY A 251 23.93 -3.00 -26.22
C GLY A 251 23.68 -3.12 -24.71
N GLY A 252 23.73 -2.01 -23.96
CA GLY A 252 23.47 -1.99 -22.51
C GLY A 252 22.04 -1.57 -22.13
N SER A 253 21.36 -0.85 -23.02
CA SER A 253 20.07 -0.20 -22.74
C SER A 253 18.87 -0.94 -23.31
N GLU A 254 19.05 -1.78 -24.34
CA GLU A 254 18.01 -2.65 -24.90
C GLU A 254 17.34 -3.47 -23.79
N GLY A 255 18.14 -4.08 -22.91
CA GLY A 255 17.63 -4.82 -21.76
C GLY A 255 16.80 -3.97 -20.80
N ARG A 256 17.13 -2.69 -20.56
CA ARG A 256 16.38 -1.79 -19.66
C ARG A 256 15.08 -1.27 -20.28
N MET A 257 15.09 -0.98 -21.57
CA MET A 257 13.89 -0.53 -22.29
C MET A 257 12.90 -1.68 -22.46
N LEU A 258 13.39 -2.87 -22.83
CA LEU A 258 12.57 -4.07 -23.04
C LEU A 258 12.09 -4.72 -21.73
N SER A 259 12.92 -4.79 -20.67
CA SER A 259 12.56 -5.48 -19.41
C SER A 259 11.52 -4.74 -18.58
N LYS A 260 11.54 -3.40 -18.55
CA LYS A 260 10.57 -2.60 -17.78
C LYS A 260 9.21 -2.48 -18.47
N GLN A 261 9.09 -2.92 -19.73
CA GLN A 261 7.92 -2.70 -20.56
C GLN A 261 7.23 -3.99 -21.05
N ARG A 262 7.84 -5.18 -20.86
CA ARG A 262 7.22 -6.49 -21.14
C ARG A 262 5.93 -6.79 -20.37
N ALA A 263 5.55 -5.97 -19.39
CA ALA A 263 4.32 -6.18 -18.62
C ALA A 263 3.03 -5.71 -19.33
N LYS A 264 3.09 -5.00 -20.46
CA LYS A 264 1.89 -4.59 -21.24
C LYS A 264 2.17 -4.62 -22.76
N ALA A 265 1.13 -4.88 -23.54
CA ALA A 265 1.12 -5.14 -24.99
C ALA A 265 1.59 -3.99 -25.94
N THR A 266 2.45 -3.09 -25.46
CA THR A 266 2.95 -1.91 -26.20
C THR A 266 4.48 -1.83 -26.18
N ALA A 267 5.16 -2.97 -26.28
CA ALA A 267 6.62 -3.03 -26.27
C ALA A 267 7.17 -2.63 -27.65
N VAL A 268 7.58 -1.36 -27.81
CA VAL A 268 8.39 -0.91 -28.96
C VAL A 268 9.86 -1.18 -28.64
N GLY A 269 10.60 -1.77 -29.58
CA GLY A 269 12.03 -2.02 -29.43
C GLY A 269 12.84 -0.71 -29.44
N LEU A 270 14.02 -0.71 -28.82
CA LEU A 270 14.88 0.50 -28.76
C LEU A 270 15.22 1.00 -30.15
N ARG A 271 15.53 0.09 -31.05
CA ARG A 271 15.84 0.41 -32.45
C ARG A 271 14.66 1.09 -33.14
N ASP A 272 13.47 0.53 -33.03
CA ASP A 272 12.27 1.09 -33.67
C ASP A 272 11.92 2.46 -33.06
N PHE A 273 12.04 2.60 -31.74
CA PHE A 273 11.88 3.88 -31.06
C PHE A 273 12.87 4.93 -31.58
N ALA A 274 14.14 4.56 -31.74
CA ALA A 274 15.18 5.45 -32.25
C ALA A 274 14.93 5.88 -33.71
N VAL A 275 14.48 4.95 -34.56
CA VAL A 275 14.08 5.26 -35.95
C VAL A 275 12.90 6.23 -35.96
N GLN A 276 11.83 5.93 -35.24
CA GLN A 276 10.64 6.77 -35.13
C GLN A 276 10.94 8.17 -34.58
N PHE A 277 11.90 8.27 -33.64
CA PHE A 277 12.35 9.54 -33.09
C PHE A 277 13.10 10.36 -34.15
N THR A 278 14.03 9.71 -34.85
CA THR A 278 14.92 10.37 -35.82
C THR A 278 14.17 10.80 -37.08
N GLU A 279 13.27 9.96 -37.60
CA GLU A 279 12.49 10.30 -38.80
C GLU A 279 11.47 11.41 -38.56
N ARG A 280 11.11 11.68 -37.29
CA ARG A 280 10.07 12.64 -36.95
C ARG A 280 10.45 14.07 -37.30
N MET A 281 11.72 14.44 -37.12
CA MET A 281 12.20 15.80 -37.37
C MET A 281 13.66 15.79 -37.88
N PRO A 282 14.01 16.59 -38.90
CA PRO A 282 15.34 16.52 -39.52
C PRO A 282 16.56 16.83 -38.63
N LEU A 283 16.36 17.54 -37.50
CA LEU A 283 17.43 17.93 -36.57
C LEU A 283 17.36 17.14 -35.24
N PHE A 284 16.64 16.02 -35.23
CA PHE A 284 16.46 15.18 -34.07
C PHE A 284 17.15 13.84 -34.35
N ASP A 285 18.17 13.54 -33.55
CA ASP A 285 18.98 12.33 -33.71
C ASP A 285 18.86 11.46 -32.46
N PHE A 286 18.57 10.18 -32.65
CA PHE A 286 18.74 9.15 -31.62
C PHE A 286 19.89 8.24 -32.03
N SER A 287 21.03 8.40 -31.36
CA SER A 287 22.30 7.80 -31.75
C SER A 287 22.80 6.76 -30.76
N ASP A 288 23.28 5.63 -31.27
CA ASP A 288 24.04 4.68 -30.48
C ASP A 288 25.36 5.32 -30.01
N ALA A 289 25.59 5.28 -28.70
CA ALA A 289 26.84 5.72 -28.11
C ALA A 289 28.00 4.74 -28.39
N GLY A 290 27.67 3.49 -28.75
CA GLY A 290 28.63 2.42 -29.00
C GLY A 290 29.02 1.68 -27.73
N ARG A 291 29.94 0.71 -27.87
CA ARG A 291 30.33 -0.20 -26.78
C ARG A 291 31.25 0.49 -25.77
N GLY A 292 30.92 0.35 -24.49
CA GLY A 292 31.73 0.82 -23.36
C GLY A 292 30.92 1.58 -22.32
N LYS A 293 31.47 1.68 -21.11
CA LYS A 293 31.00 2.60 -20.09
C LYS A 293 31.41 4.03 -20.50
N GLU A 294 30.61 5.03 -20.18
CA GLU A 294 30.94 6.48 -20.37
C GLU A 294 30.98 6.96 -21.83
N ARG A 295 30.66 6.11 -22.82
CA ARG A 295 30.63 6.52 -24.25
C ARG A 295 29.58 7.59 -24.57
N ALA A 296 28.42 7.53 -23.90
CA ALA A 296 27.40 8.57 -24.03
C ALA A 296 27.90 9.89 -23.43
N ASP A 297 28.57 9.81 -22.28
CA ASP A 297 29.11 10.96 -21.55
C ASP A 297 30.13 11.74 -22.40
N ASP A 298 31.05 11.05 -23.07
CA ASP A 298 32.03 11.67 -23.96
C ASP A 298 31.35 12.41 -25.11
N LYS A 299 30.35 11.79 -25.75
CA LYS A 299 29.58 12.43 -26.83
C LYS A 299 28.84 13.67 -26.31
N ILE A 300 28.20 13.59 -25.15
CA ILE A 300 27.50 14.73 -24.55
C ILE A 300 28.49 15.85 -24.21
N ARG A 301 29.64 15.52 -23.61
CA ARG A 301 30.67 16.48 -23.19
C ARG A 301 31.22 17.27 -24.37
N GLU A 302 31.62 16.58 -25.44
CA GLU A 302 32.16 17.26 -26.64
C GLU A 302 31.11 18.08 -27.37
N ASN A 303 29.88 17.57 -27.51
CA ASN A 303 28.78 18.35 -28.09
C ASN A 303 28.47 19.60 -27.24
N PHE A 304 28.45 19.45 -25.92
CA PHE A 304 28.22 20.55 -25.00
C PHE A 304 29.26 21.66 -25.19
N HIS A 305 30.55 21.34 -25.15
CA HIS A 305 31.62 22.33 -25.31
C HIS A 305 31.59 23.01 -26.69
N LEU A 306 31.38 22.24 -27.77
CA LEU A 306 31.30 22.76 -29.14
C LEU A 306 30.16 23.78 -29.29
N PHE A 307 28.95 23.41 -28.88
CA PHE A 307 27.78 24.26 -29.11
C PHE A 307 27.66 25.39 -28.10
N LEU A 308 28.08 25.20 -26.85
CA LEU A 308 28.07 26.27 -25.85
C LEU A 308 28.97 27.44 -26.26
N SER A 309 30.12 27.14 -26.88
CA SER A 309 31.05 28.14 -27.42
C SER A 309 30.61 28.73 -28.75
N THR A 310 29.62 28.13 -29.42
CA THR A 310 29.09 28.64 -30.70
C THR A 310 28.21 29.89 -30.45
N PRO A 311 28.52 31.05 -31.08
CA PRO A 311 27.78 32.29 -30.84
C PRO A 311 26.27 32.19 -31.10
N ASN A 312 25.89 31.44 -32.14
CA ASN A 312 24.50 31.29 -32.58
C ASN A 312 23.68 30.31 -31.73
N CYS A 313 24.33 29.59 -30.80
CA CYS A 313 23.64 28.74 -29.84
C CYS A 313 23.15 29.59 -28.68
N HIS A 314 21.83 29.73 -28.54
CA HIS A 314 21.22 30.61 -27.55
C HIS A 314 20.87 29.89 -26.24
N ALA A 315 20.72 28.56 -26.28
CA ALA A 315 20.51 27.74 -25.10
C ALA A 315 20.98 26.30 -25.33
N VAL A 316 21.51 25.68 -24.29
CA VAL A 316 21.88 24.25 -24.26
C VAL A 316 21.14 23.57 -23.12
N PHE A 317 20.18 22.73 -23.47
CA PHE A 317 19.44 21.88 -22.55
C PHE A 317 20.23 20.60 -22.29
N VAL A 318 20.54 20.31 -21.02
CA VAL A 318 21.30 19.13 -20.62
C VAL A 318 20.43 18.21 -19.76
N ALA A 319 19.97 17.11 -20.35
CA ALA A 319 19.25 16.03 -19.67
C ALA A 319 20.24 14.91 -19.29
N ALA A 320 21.14 15.21 -18.36
CA ALA A 320 22.14 14.28 -17.82
C ALA A 320 22.35 14.49 -16.30
N CYS A 321 21.32 15.00 -15.62
CA CYS A 321 21.44 15.55 -14.26
C CYS A 321 21.53 14.49 -13.16
N THR A 322 21.27 13.22 -13.48
CA THR A 322 21.28 12.10 -12.54
C THR A 322 22.64 11.43 -12.43
N ASP A 323 23.60 11.79 -13.29
CA ASP A 323 24.98 11.33 -13.22
C ASP A 323 25.90 12.45 -12.70
N ALA A 324 26.64 12.16 -11.63
CA ALA A 324 27.57 13.10 -11.01
C ALA A 324 28.80 13.37 -11.90
N GLY A 325 29.09 12.52 -12.90
CA GLY A 325 30.18 12.69 -13.87
C GLY A 325 30.07 13.96 -14.72
N PHE A 326 28.87 14.54 -14.85
CA PHE A 326 28.66 15.81 -15.55
C PHE A 326 28.97 17.04 -14.68
N ALA A 327 29.08 16.91 -13.35
CA ALA A 327 29.28 18.06 -12.47
C ALA A 327 30.58 18.82 -12.78
N ARG A 328 31.68 18.11 -13.02
CA ARG A 328 32.98 18.74 -13.35
C ARG A 328 32.98 19.45 -14.70
N MET A 329 32.15 19.01 -15.65
CA MET A 329 31.97 19.70 -16.93
C MET A 329 31.22 21.02 -16.73
N LEU A 330 30.15 20.98 -15.93
CA LEU A 330 29.31 22.15 -15.66
C LEU A 330 29.99 23.18 -14.75
N GLU A 331 30.76 22.72 -13.76
CA GLU A 331 31.46 23.58 -12.78
C GLU A 331 32.38 24.61 -13.44
N GLN A 332 32.99 24.27 -14.58
CA GLN A 332 33.85 25.16 -15.36
C GLN A 332 33.14 26.44 -15.84
N TYR A 333 31.81 26.42 -15.89
CA TYR A 333 30.97 27.51 -16.40
C TYR A 333 30.14 28.17 -15.30
N ALA A 334 30.30 27.78 -14.03
CA ALA A 334 29.53 28.34 -12.92
C ALA A 334 29.76 29.86 -12.74
N ASP A 335 30.98 30.32 -12.98
CA ASP A 335 31.37 31.74 -12.85
C ASP A 335 31.38 32.49 -14.19
N HIS A 336 31.02 31.83 -15.30
CA HIS A 336 31.05 32.45 -16.62
C HIS A 336 29.66 33.03 -16.99
N PRO A 337 29.46 34.35 -17.02
CA PRO A 337 28.12 34.95 -17.09
C PRO A 337 27.30 34.54 -18.32
N ILE A 338 27.92 34.55 -19.51
CA ILE A 338 27.22 34.20 -20.75
C ILE A 338 26.90 32.71 -20.82
N ALA A 339 27.87 31.83 -20.56
CA ALA A 339 27.66 30.39 -20.57
C ALA A 339 26.63 29.96 -19.51
N TYR A 340 26.71 30.54 -18.30
CA TYR A 340 25.77 30.27 -17.21
C TYR A 340 24.32 30.56 -17.59
N GLU A 341 24.07 31.65 -18.33
CA GLU A 341 22.73 31.97 -18.80
C GLU A 341 22.20 31.04 -19.89
N LYS A 342 23.08 30.51 -20.75
CA LYS A 342 22.74 29.59 -21.85
C LYS A 342 22.42 28.16 -21.36
N ILE A 343 23.01 27.73 -20.25
CA ILE A 343 22.87 26.36 -19.75
C ILE A 343 21.53 26.17 -19.04
N VAL A 344 20.77 25.16 -19.46
CA VAL A 344 19.49 24.78 -18.85
C VAL A 344 19.51 23.29 -18.53
N LEU A 345 19.38 22.94 -17.26
CA LEU A 345 19.36 21.55 -16.80
C LEU A 345 17.94 20.98 -16.89
N VAL A 346 17.79 19.85 -17.57
CA VAL A 346 16.51 19.14 -17.65
C VAL A 346 16.53 17.99 -16.65
N THR A 347 15.81 18.12 -15.54
CA THR A 347 15.83 17.11 -14.48
C THR A 347 14.60 16.19 -14.59
N PRO A 348 14.72 14.90 -14.24
CA PRO A 348 13.57 14.00 -14.12
C PRO A 348 12.86 14.16 -12.75
N GLY A 349 13.05 15.29 -12.05
CA GLY A 349 12.53 15.55 -10.70
C GLY A 349 13.61 15.69 -9.63
N PHE A 350 14.85 15.27 -9.90
CA PHE A 350 16.01 15.55 -9.07
C PHE A 350 17.30 15.64 -9.89
N ALA A 351 18.33 16.30 -9.37
CA ALA A 351 19.69 16.28 -9.91
C ALA A 351 20.67 15.79 -8.83
N THR A 352 21.86 15.31 -9.18
CA THR A 352 22.88 14.94 -8.18
C THR A 352 23.26 16.13 -7.32
N LEU A 353 23.69 15.90 -6.08
CA LEU A 353 24.02 17.00 -5.16
C LEU A 353 25.15 17.88 -5.70
N GLU A 354 26.09 17.30 -6.44
CA GLU A 354 27.19 17.97 -7.10
C GLU A 354 26.67 18.97 -8.13
N ILE A 355 25.68 18.59 -8.94
CA ILE A 355 25.06 19.45 -9.94
C ILE A 355 24.13 20.49 -9.27
N GLU A 356 23.34 20.11 -8.26
CA GLU A 356 22.45 21.03 -7.54
C GLU A 356 23.20 22.20 -6.89
N LYS A 357 24.45 21.97 -6.43
CA LYS A 357 25.31 23.03 -5.85
C LYS A 357 25.68 24.12 -6.84
N LEU A 358 25.69 23.83 -8.14
CA LEU A 358 26.10 24.78 -9.19
C LEU A 358 24.99 25.76 -9.57
N GLN A 359 23.75 25.53 -9.11
CA GLN A 359 22.62 26.46 -9.20
C GLN A 359 22.18 26.91 -10.62
N PHE A 360 22.63 26.21 -11.67
CA PHE A 360 22.13 26.43 -13.03
C PHE A 360 20.60 26.36 -13.13
N LYS A 361 20.01 27.04 -14.12
CA LYS A 361 18.57 27.01 -14.42
C LYS A 361 18.11 25.57 -14.59
N GLN A 362 17.00 25.19 -13.96
CA GLN A 362 16.44 23.84 -14.06
C GLN A 362 15.03 23.87 -14.62
N THR A 363 14.69 22.85 -15.41
CA THR A 363 13.34 22.58 -15.88
C THR A 363 13.01 21.10 -15.77
N VAL A 364 11.72 20.76 -15.74
CA VAL A 364 11.23 19.39 -15.68
C VAL A 364 10.26 19.18 -16.83
N TRP A 365 10.44 18.09 -17.57
CA TRP A 365 9.55 17.72 -18.69
C TRP A 365 8.81 16.42 -18.36
N PRO A 366 7.81 16.44 -17.45
CA PRO A 366 7.13 15.21 -17.00
C PRO A 366 6.36 14.49 -18.11
N ASN A 367 6.03 15.24 -19.17
CA ASN A 367 5.37 14.70 -20.36
C ASN A 367 6.35 13.98 -21.30
N VAL A 368 7.66 14.25 -21.18
CA VAL A 368 8.75 13.66 -21.99
C VAL A 368 9.44 12.54 -21.20
N PHE A 369 9.88 12.84 -19.99
CA PHE A 369 10.63 11.93 -19.14
C PHE A 369 9.79 11.51 -17.94
N GLY A 370 9.93 10.26 -17.53
CA GLY A 370 9.32 9.74 -16.31
C GLY A 370 9.89 10.44 -15.09
N VAL A 371 9.00 10.94 -14.22
CA VAL A 371 9.41 11.57 -12.96
C VAL A 371 10.01 10.50 -12.06
N ARG A 372 11.27 10.69 -11.65
CA ARG A 372 11.97 9.83 -10.69
C ARG A 372 11.92 10.48 -9.32
N ALA A 373 11.37 9.76 -8.35
CA ALA A 373 11.61 10.07 -6.96
C ALA A 373 13.00 9.54 -6.56
N LEU A 374 13.68 10.26 -5.68
CA LEU A 374 14.88 9.77 -5.02
C LEU A 374 14.57 8.50 -4.23
N SER A 375 15.45 7.51 -4.30
CA SER A 375 15.31 6.35 -3.42
C SER A 375 15.42 6.78 -1.95
N LYS A 376 14.79 6.03 -1.05
CA LYS A 376 14.85 6.32 0.39
C LYS A 376 16.30 6.41 0.91
N GLU A 377 17.18 5.60 0.35
CA GLU A 377 18.61 5.59 0.67
C GLU A 377 19.32 6.88 0.22
N GLU A 378 19.03 7.35 -1.00
CA GLU A 378 19.59 8.60 -1.52
C GLU A 378 19.07 9.81 -0.74
N VAL A 379 17.78 9.84 -0.38
CA VAL A 379 17.21 10.87 0.50
C VAL A 379 17.96 10.91 1.82
N LEU A 380 18.18 9.75 2.45
CA LEU A 380 18.91 9.66 3.72
C LEU A 380 20.37 10.11 3.57
N ARG A 381 21.06 9.71 2.50
CA ARG A 381 22.44 10.16 2.21
C ARG A 381 22.49 11.68 2.02
N ARG A 382 21.53 12.27 1.29
CA ARG A 382 21.41 13.73 1.13
C ARG A 382 21.21 14.42 2.46
N GLU A 383 20.32 13.88 3.31
CA GLU A 383 20.06 14.42 4.63
C GLU A 383 21.32 14.39 5.51
N ILE A 384 22.09 13.29 5.47
CA ILE A 384 23.37 13.16 6.17
C ILE A 384 24.37 14.20 5.67
N ILE A 385 24.51 14.37 4.36
CA ILE A 385 25.45 15.35 3.76
C ILE A 385 25.06 16.78 4.14
N LEU A 386 23.77 17.12 4.05
CA LEU A 386 23.26 18.43 4.47
C LEU A 386 23.44 18.66 5.98
N ARG A 387 23.23 17.64 6.79
CA ARG A 387 23.46 17.68 8.25
C ARG A 387 24.93 17.93 8.57
N LYS A 388 25.87 17.23 7.91
CA LYS A 388 27.31 17.48 8.04
C LYS A 388 27.68 18.91 7.64
N LYS A 389 27.10 19.45 6.57
CA LYS A 389 27.31 20.85 6.15
C LYS A 389 26.77 21.87 7.16
N ARG A 390 25.60 21.63 7.74
CA ARG A 390 25.02 22.51 8.79
C ARG A 390 25.92 22.54 10.03
N LEU A 391 26.42 21.38 10.44
CA LEU A 391 27.39 21.27 11.55
C LEU A 391 28.70 21.99 11.20
N ALA A 392 29.26 21.78 10.01
CA ALA A 392 30.49 22.48 9.60
C ALA A 392 30.33 24.02 9.59
N LYS A 393 29.18 24.53 9.14
CA LYS A 393 28.87 25.97 9.18
C LYS A 393 28.75 26.50 10.62
N SER A 394 28.14 25.76 11.54
CA SER A 394 28.02 26.20 12.95
C SER A 394 29.38 26.20 13.66
N PHE A 395 30.26 25.24 13.37
CA PHE A 395 31.63 25.22 13.87
C PHE A 395 32.51 26.33 13.26
N ALA A 396 32.38 26.61 11.96
CA ALA A 396 33.09 27.72 11.32
C ALA A 396 32.66 29.10 11.88
N TYR A 397 31.36 29.29 12.10
CA TYR A 397 30.82 30.52 12.72
C TYR A 397 31.32 30.69 14.16
N LYS A 398 31.38 29.62 14.96
CA LYS A 398 31.96 29.64 16.31
C LYS A 398 33.48 29.84 16.33
N GLY A 399 34.22 29.27 15.37
CA GLY A 399 35.67 29.48 15.25
C GLY A 399 36.04 30.91 14.85
N LEU A 400 35.19 31.59 14.09
CA LEU A 400 35.36 32.99 13.73
C LEU A 400 35.07 33.93 14.93
N LEU A 401 34.04 33.63 15.72
CA LEU A 401 33.71 34.33 16.97
C LEU A 401 34.71 34.07 18.11
N GLY A 402 35.28 32.87 18.17
CA GLY A 402 36.30 32.51 19.16
C GLY A 402 37.69 33.13 18.89
N ARG A 403 37.94 33.65 17.68
CA ARG A 403 39.17 34.39 17.35
C ARG A 403 39.06 35.89 17.63
N THR A 404 37.86 36.48 17.59
CA THR A 404 37.65 37.91 17.85
C THR A 404 37.43 38.22 19.33
N LEU A 405 37.11 37.22 20.14
CA LEU A 405 37.01 37.35 21.60
C LEU A 405 37.89 36.28 22.24
N GLY A 406 39.10 36.67 22.64
CA GLY A 406 39.95 35.86 23.50
C GLY A 406 39.25 35.61 24.83
N GLY A 407 38.51 34.52 24.93
CA GLY A 407 37.76 34.17 26.12
C GLY A 407 37.19 32.76 25.99
N GLY A 408 37.73 31.83 26.78
CA GLY A 408 37.27 30.45 26.83
C GLY A 408 35.77 30.39 27.13
N THR A 409 35.00 29.86 26.20
CA THR A 409 33.58 29.57 26.40
C THR A 409 33.38 28.06 26.44
N SER A 410 33.00 27.59 27.64
CA SER A 410 32.56 26.22 27.91
C SER A 410 31.43 25.84 26.95
N ILE A 411 31.57 24.68 26.32
CA ILE A 411 30.64 24.18 25.31
C ILE A 411 29.37 23.68 26.00
N ASP A 412 28.24 24.37 25.82
CA ASP A 412 26.94 23.83 26.25
C ASP A 412 26.54 22.67 25.32
N SER A 413 26.59 21.46 25.89
CA SER A 413 26.33 20.19 25.23
C SER A 413 24.86 20.06 24.78
N ARG A 414 23.99 20.91 25.32
CA ARG A 414 22.54 20.90 25.10
C ARG A 414 22.14 21.41 23.72
N ASP A 415 22.83 22.43 23.21
CA ASP A 415 22.60 22.94 21.84
C ASP A 415 23.06 21.95 20.77
N LEU A 416 24.13 21.20 21.06
CA LEU A 416 24.64 20.13 20.20
C LEU A 416 23.63 18.97 20.13
N LEU A 417 23.00 18.64 21.26
CA LEU A 417 21.96 17.60 21.38
C LEU A 417 20.65 18.01 20.69
N MET A 418 20.22 19.26 20.79
CA MET A 418 19.00 19.75 20.14
C MET A 418 19.14 19.86 18.61
N ALA A 419 20.36 20.00 18.09
CA ALA A 419 20.66 19.84 16.67
C ALA A 419 20.71 18.37 16.20
N VAL A 420 20.66 17.41 17.13
CA VAL A 420 20.86 15.98 16.88
C VAL A 420 19.57 15.15 16.86
N VAL A 421 18.44 15.67 17.35
CA VAL A 421 17.16 14.95 17.47
C VAL A 421 16.27 15.11 16.22
N PRO A 422 15.77 14.02 15.59
CA PRO A 422 14.82 14.10 14.49
C PRO A 422 13.46 14.68 14.91
N LYS A 423 12.95 15.70 14.22
CA LYS A 423 11.56 16.21 14.38
C LYS A 423 10.53 15.30 13.69
N GLY A 424 10.57 14.00 13.97
CA GLY A 424 9.69 13.05 13.26
C GLY A 424 9.57 11.64 13.84
N SER A 425 10.06 11.37 15.06
CA SER A 425 10.01 10.02 15.65
C SER A 425 9.45 9.99 17.08
N ALA A 426 8.63 10.97 17.47
CA ALA A 426 7.95 10.92 18.76
C ALA A 426 6.61 10.16 18.70
N ILE A 427 5.94 10.12 17.54
CA ILE A 427 4.58 9.58 17.44
C ILE A 427 4.56 8.06 17.14
N SER A 428 5.61 7.48 16.55
CA SER A 428 5.62 6.04 16.21
C SER A 428 6.17 5.13 17.31
N VAL A 429 6.84 5.66 18.33
CA VAL A 429 7.50 4.85 19.38
C VAL A 429 6.61 4.68 20.62
N MET A 430 5.59 5.52 20.81
CA MET A 430 4.64 5.39 21.92
C MET A 430 3.51 4.35 21.69
N SER A 431 3.34 3.80 20.48
CA SER A 431 2.31 2.77 20.23
C SER A 431 2.77 1.34 20.53
N LYS A 432 4.05 1.11 20.84
CA LYS A 432 4.60 -0.23 21.11
C LYS A 432 4.89 -0.53 22.58
N PHE A 433 4.56 0.38 23.50
CA PHE A 433 4.80 0.22 24.93
C PHE A 433 3.53 0.13 25.81
N SER A 434 2.37 -0.14 25.21
CA SER A 434 1.09 -0.25 25.96
C SER A 434 0.54 -1.68 26.11
N GLN A 435 1.30 -2.73 25.77
CA GLN A 435 0.91 -4.10 26.13
C GLN A 435 2.11 -4.88 26.66
N GLY A 436 2.05 -5.22 27.95
CA GLY A 436 3.01 -6.13 28.57
C GLY A 436 3.40 -5.76 30.00
N GLY A 437 2.42 -5.64 30.90
CA GLY A 437 2.65 -5.73 32.34
C GLY A 437 2.26 -7.12 32.84
N GLY A 438 3.22 -7.92 33.30
CA GLY A 438 2.98 -9.24 33.89
C GLY A 438 4.27 -9.92 34.27
N ALA A 439 4.52 -10.04 35.57
CA ALA A 439 5.81 -10.31 36.19
C ALA A 439 6.17 -11.80 36.36
N ARG A 440 7.46 -11.99 36.71
CA ARG A 440 8.11 -13.08 37.48
C ARG A 440 8.58 -14.34 36.77
N GLY A 441 9.85 -14.69 37.06
CA GLY A 441 10.30 -16.08 37.17
C GLY A 441 11.70 -16.36 36.61
N SER A 442 12.72 -16.16 37.45
CA SER A 442 13.96 -16.95 37.60
C SER A 442 14.55 -17.80 36.45
N ASP A 443 15.87 -17.61 36.28
CA ASP A 443 16.90 -18.66 36.22
C ASP A 443 17.42 -19.25 34.88
N PHE A 444 18.74 -19.08 34.75
CA PHE A 444 19.79 -19.93 34.14
C PHE A 444 19.93 -20.16 32.62
N ALA A 445 21.18 -19.88 32.19
CA ALA A 445 22.04 -20.64 31.27
C ALA A 445 21.96 -20.44 29.73
N ALA A 446 23.00 -19.76 29.24
CA ALA A 446 23.86 -20.00 28.06
C ALA A 446 23.49 -21.04 26.98
N GLY A 447 23.58 -20.63 25.70
CA GLY A 447 23.81 -21.51 24.54
C GLY A 447 23.40 -20.91 23.18
N PRO A 448 24.21 -20.98 22.09
CA PRO A 448 24.07 -20.16 20.87
C PRO A 448 23.18 -20.77 19.76
N PRO A 449 22.86 -20.03 18.66
CA PRO A 449 21.83 -20.43 17.72
C PRO A 449 22.36 -21.32 16.59
N ALA A 450 21.63 -22.41 16.30
CA ALA A 450 21.84 -23.23 15.11
C ALA A 450 20.94 -22.77 13.96
N ARG A 451 21.58 -22.63 12.79
CA ARG A 451 21.02 -22.44 11.46
C ARG A 451 19.92 -23.48 11.15
N LEU A 452 18.85 -23.06 10.50
CA LEU A 452 18.02 -23.99 9.71
C LEU A 452 18.11 -23.65 8.23
N ALA A 453 18.54 -24.65 7.49
CA ALA A 453 18.65 -24.68 6.04
C ALA A 453 17.30 -24.98 5.40
N ILE A 454 17.20 -24.44 4.19
CA ILE A 454 16.27 -24.79 3.12
C ILE A 454 16.36 -26.29 2.82
N MET A 455 15.23 -26.97 2.65
CA MET A 455 15.05 -27.96 1.58
C MET A 455 13.56 -28.31 1.37
N SER A 456 13.18 -28.13 0.11
CA SER A 456 12.01 -28.62 -0.60
C SER A 456 11.98 -30.15 -0.70
N ALA A 457 10.78 -30.72 -0.74
CA ALA A 457 10.48 -31.91 -1.53
C ALA A 457 8.98 -31.94 -1.84
N ASP A 458 8.69 -32.11 -3.12
CA ASP A 458 7.40 -32.32 -3.75
C ASP A 458 6.89 -33.78 -3.59
N ASP A 459 5.63 -33.94 -4.01
CA ASP A 459 4.98 -35.10 -4.64
C ASP A 459 4.41 -36.27 -3.81
N ASP A 460 3.07 -36.35 -3.96
CA ASP A 460 2.22 -37.50 -4.32
C ASP A 460 2.21 -38.79 -3.48
N VAL A 461 1.01 -39.16 -3.01
CA VAL A 461 0.17 -40.26 -3.54
C VAL A 461 -1.00 -40.52 -2.56
N ASP A 462 -2.21 -40.13 -2.97
CA ASP A 462 -3.49 -40.90 -3.02
C ASP A 462 -4.73 -39.97 -3.00
#